data_AF-A0A2H6K046-F1
#
_entry.id   AF-A0A2H6K046-F1
#
_cell.length_a   1.000
_cell.length_b   1.000
_cell.length_c   1.000
_cell.angle_alpha   90.00
_cell.angle_beta   90.00
_cell.angle_gamma   90.00
#
_symmetry.space_group_name_H-M   'P 1'
#
loop_
_entity.id
_entity.type
_entity.pdbx_description
1 polymer ?
#
loop_
_entity_poly.entity_id
_entity_poly.type
_entity_poly.pdbx_seq_one_letter_code
_entity_poly.pdbx_strand_id
1 'polypeptide(L)'
;MNKTGKNALVIFIILISFLAVHAVENDYLAVTGQPKLTHTEKINSGDPYSAEVSLSRVGIIPRQSNLTVSTAAVNPIITLSIDGETQTFASQTVTQPLPESGVTNVEIKISGNAPTVSTDIEAVMLSVVTDVVYDDLNKGPQTEIVRSLVVTNSDIESAVRAINDAKTRRLAAETAVSDLKARGIDTTALETRLQVVRDMISDSESSKARGFPIEAKRQADNAIISLESIISDADSMAKREIDTKKIATVAVVIIIALMGISVLRRKREELG
;
A
#
# COMPACT_ATOMS: atom_id res chain seq x y z
N MET A 1 59.64 -18.98 22.00
CA MET A 1 59.38 -20.11 21.07
C MET A 1 58.32 -21.03 21.68
N ASN A 2 57.53 -21.66 20.82
CA ASN A 2 56.43 -22.58 21.08
C ASN A 2 55.04 -21.95 21.32
N LYS A 3 54.54 -21.36 20.23
CA LYS A 3 53.16 -21.57 19.78
C LYS A 3 52.96 -23.05 19.46
N THR A 4 51.89 -23.66 19.98
CA THR A 4 51.03 -24.72 19.39
C THR A 4 50.48 -25.59 20.51
N GLY A 5 49.15 -25.68 20.62
CA GLY A 5 48.52 -26.66 21.51
C GLY A 5 47.32 -26.17 22.33
N LYS A 6 46.39 -25.39 21.75
CA LYS A 6 45.04 -25.19 22.32
C LYS A 6 43.94 -25.08 21.24
N ASN A 7 44.09 -25.81 20.12
CA ASN A 7 43.04 -25.99 19.11
C ASN A 7 42.52 -27.43 19.10
N ALA A 8 42.37 -28.04 20.28
CA ALA A 8 41.81 -29.38 20.46
C ALA A 8 40.67 -29.37 21.52
N LEU A 9 39.88 -28.30 21.53
CA LEU A 9 38.68 -28.16 22.39
C LEU A 9 37.48 -27.58 21.61
N VAL A 10 37.43 -27.82 20.29
CA VAL A 10 36.31 -27.38 19.41
C VAL A 10 35.69 -28.55 18.64
N ILE A 11 36.16 -29.78 18.84
CA ILE A 11 35.66 -30.96 18.12
C ILE A 11 35.41 -32.11 19.11
N PHE A 12 34.51 -31.90 20.06
CA PHE A 12 33.86 -33.00 20.81
C PHE A 12 32.53 -32.62 21.49
N ILE A 13 31.90 -31.51 21.09
CA ILE A 13 30.51 -31.16 21.43
C ILE A 13 29.78 -30.75 20.14
N ILE A 14 29.95 -31.57 19.09
CA ILE A 14 29.10 -31.59 17.89
C ILE A 14 28.88 -33.07 17.56
N LEU A 15 28.28 -33.79 18.49
CA LEU A 15 27.71 -35.12 18.32
C LEU A 15 26.99 -35.39 19.64
N ILE A 16 25.73 -35.82 19.61
CA ILE A 16 24.81 -35.91 20.76
C ILE A 16 24.08 -34.59 21.09
N SER A 17 23.49 -33.97 20.07
CA SER A 17 22.19 -33.28 20.21
C SER A 17 21.45 -33.07 18.87
N PHE A 18 21.84 -33.81 17.82
CA PHE A 18 21.02 -34.04 16.62
C PHE A 18 20.00 -35.19 16.84
N LEU A 19 19.38 -35.20 18.02
CA LEU A 19 18.20 -36.02 18.31
C LEU A 19 17.09 -35.12 18.88
N ALA A 20 16.93 -33.94 18.29
CA ALA A 20 15.58 -33.47 18.01
C ALA A 20 15.26 -34.00 16.61
N VAL A 21 14.60 -35.16 16.58
CA VAL A 21 13.71 -35.53 15.49
C VAL A 21 12.83 -34.30 15.29
N HIS A 22 13.20 -33.46 14.33
CA HIS A 22 12.29 -32.47 13.80
C HIS A 22 11.15 -33.34 13.30
N ALA A 23 9.98 -33.21 13.95
CA ALA A 23 8.78 -33.86 13.50
C ALA A 23 8.70 -33.64 12.00
N VAL A 24 8.86 -34.71 11.22
CA VAL A 24 8.52 -34.69 9.81
C VAL A 24 7.07 -34.22 9.82
N GLU A 25 6.83 -33.05 9.24
CA GLU A 25 5.48 -32.58 8.98
C GLU A 25 4.85 -33.63 8.06
N ASN A 26 4.20 -34.61 8.67
CA ASN A 26 3.40 -35.62 7.97
C ASN A 26 2.19 -34.91 7.37
N ASP A 27 2.42 -34.08 6.36
CA ASP A 27 1.36 -33.51 5.55
C ASP A 27 0.86 -34.59 4.60
N TYR A 28 -0.45 -34.76 4.53
CA TYR A 28 -1.02 -35.80 3.69
C TYR A 28 -0.84 -35.43 2.21
N LEU A 29 -1.21 -34.21 1.86
CA LEU A 29 -1.07 -33.60 0.56
C LEU A 29 -0.06 -32.46 0.62
N ALA A 30 0.49 -32.09 -0.52
CA ALA A 30 1.25 -30.85 -0.67
C ALA A 30 1.10 -30.32 -2.10
N VAL A 31 1.21 -29.00 -2.26
CA VAL A 31 1.18 -28.35 -3.57
C VAL A 31 2.34 -28.84 -4.44
N THR A 32 2.02 -29.30 -5.63
CA THR A 32 3.00 -29.69 -6.65
C THR A 32 3.07 -28.68 -7.79
N GLY A 33 4.30 -28.25 -8.08
CA GLY A 33 4.56 -27.22 -9.09
C GLY A 33 4.21 -25.81 -8.61
N GLN A 34 4.13 -24.88 -9.57
CA GLN A 34 3.71 -23.51 -9.32
C GLN A 34 2.22 -23.36 -9.64
N PRO A 35 1.39 -22.89 -8.69
CA PRO A 35 0.01 -22.53 -8.95
C PRO A 35 -0.11 -21.57 -10.13
N LYS A 36 -1.05 -21.82 -11.04
CA LYS A 36 -1.34 -20.90 -12.14
C LYS A 36 -2.46 -19.98 -11.70
N LEU A 37 -2.16 -18.70 -11.53
CA LEU A 37 -3.12 -17.68 -11.10
C LEU A 37 -3.20 -16.61 -12.19
N THR A 38 -4.40 -16.13 -12.52
CA THR A 38 -4.54 -15.01 -13.47
C THR A 38 -4.00 -13.70 -12.91
N HIS A 39 -4.04 -13.55 -11.58
CA HIS A 39 -3.55 -12.38 -10.85
C HIS A 39 -2.86 -12.84 -9.56
N THR A 40 -1.79 -12.15 -9.16
CA THR A 40 -0.92 -12.57 -8.05
C THR A 40 -0.91 -11.62 -6.85
N GLU A 41 -1.15 -10.32 -7.07
CA GLU A 41 -1.11 -9.32 -6.00
C GLU A 41 -2.39 -8.50 -5.91
N LYS A 42 -2.95 -8.14 -7.07
CA LYS A 42 -4.04 -7.17 -7.17
C LYS A 42 -4.97 -7.51 -8.33
N ILE A 43 -6.26 -7.22 -8.16
CA ILE A 43 -7.31 -7.43 -9.16
C ILE A 43 -8.37 -6.31 -9.05
N ASN A 44 -8.96 -5.88 -10.17
CA ASN A 44 -10.06 -4.91 -10.10
C ASN A 44 -11.39 -5.61 -9.82
N SER A 45 -12.30 -4.85 -9.22
CA SER A 45 -13.68 -5.25 -8.95
C SER A 45 -14.34 -5.78 -10.23
N GLY A 46 -14.90 -6.99 -10.15
CA GLY A 46 -15.59 -7.60 -11.28
C GLY A 46 -14.71 -8.21 -12.36
N ASP A 47 -13.38 -8.04 -12.31
CA ASP A 47 -12.47 -8.67 -13.27
C ASP A 47 -12.47 -10.21 -13.09
N PRO A 48 -12.31 -10.98 -14.19
CA PRO A 48 -12.28 -12.43 -14.13
C PRO A 48 -11.06 -12.94 -13.37
N TYR A 49 -11.29 -13.87 -12.45
CA TYR A 49 -10.28 -14.58 -11.68
C TYR A 49 -10.28 -16.07 -12.05
N SER A 50 -9.09 -16.64 -12.21
CA SER A 50 -8.92 -18.09 -12.33
C SER A 50 -7.66 -18.54 -11.61
N ALA A 51 -7.75 -19.71 -10.99
CA ALA A 51 -6.66 -20.38 -10.29
C ALA A 51 -6.65 -21.87 -10.63
N GLU A 52 -5.46 -22.43 -10.84
CA GLU A 52 -5.23 -23.86 -10.99
C GLU A 52 -4.12 -24.28 -10.03
N VAL A 53 -4.42 -25.27 -9.20
CA VAL A 53 -3.51 -25.85 -8.21
C VAL A 53 -3.53 -27.36 -8.37
N SER A 54 -2.36 -27.97 -8.27
CA SER A 54 -2.24 -29.42 -8.16
C SER A 54 -1.68 -29.74 -6.77
N LEU A 55 -2.27 -30.72 -6.11
CA LEU A 55 -1.77 -31.32 -4.88
C LEU A 55 -1.38 -32.76 -5.20
N SER A 56 -0.29 -33.23 -4.59
CA SER A 56 0.08 -34.64 -4.62
C SER A 56 0.34 -35.16 -3.22
N ARG A 57 0.12 -36.45 -3.02
CA ARG A 57 0.38 -37.11 -1.75
C ARG A 57 1.87 -37.11 -1.43
N VAL A 58 2.23 -36.65 -0.24
CA VAL A 58 3.60 -36.66 0.29
C VAL A 58 3.74 -37.44 1.60
N GLY A 59 2.64 -37.66 2.32
CA GLY A 59 2.63 -38.33 3.62
C GLY A 59 1.89 -39.67 3.66
N ILE A 60 1.71 -40.14 4.89
CA ILE A 60 0.97 -41.37 5.21
C ILE A 60 -0.52 -41.16 4.92
N ILE A 61 -1.21 -42.21 4.49
CA ILE A 61 -2.65 -42.19 4.28
C ILE A 61 -3.34 -42.06 5.65
N PRO A 62 -4.13 -41.00 5.89
CA PRO A 62 -4.87 -40.83 7.14
C PRO A 62 -6.09 -41.76 7.18
N ARG A 63 -6.61 -42.01 8.38
CA ARG A 63 -7.86 -42.76 8.58
C ARG A 63 -9.05 -42.01 8.01
N GLN A 64 -9.05 -40.68 8.16
CA GLN A 64 -10.08 -39.79 7.62
C GLN A 64 -9.41 -38.53 7.10
N SER A 65 -9.89 -38.04 5.96
CA SER A 65 -9.43 -36.78 5.41
C SER A 65 -10.53 -36.06 4.64
N ASN A 66 -10.65 -34.75 4.85
CA ASN A 66 -11.56 -33.88 4.10
C ASN A 66 -10.77 -32.76 3.45
N LEU A 67 -10.99 -32.54 2.16
CA LEU A 67 -10.44 -31.41 1.43
C LEU A 67 -11.45 -30.28 1.42
N THR A 68 -11.06 -29.11 1.93
CA THR A 68 -11.85 -27.89 1.86
C THR A 68 -11.18 -26.90 0.90
N VAL A 69 -11.94 -26.47 -0.11
CA VAL A 69 -11.53 -25.43 -1.05
C VAL A 69 -12.48 -24.25 -0.90
N SER A 70 -11.94 -23.05 -0.73
CA SER A 70 -12.72 -21.83 -0.62
C SER A 70 -12.16 -20.67 -1.44
N THR A 71 -13.04 -19.77 -1.86
CA THR A 71 -12.71 -18.57 -2.63
C THR A 71 -13.67 -17.42 -2.30
N ALA A 72 -13.13 -16.21 -2.27
CA ALA A 72 -13.91 -14.97 -2.18
C ALA A 72 -14.49 -14.52 -3.54
N ALA A 73 -14.23 -15.24 -4.62
CA ALA A 73 -14.78 -14.92 -5.94
C ALA A 73 -16.32 -14.93 -5.94
N VAL A 74 -16.91 -14.06 -6.76
CA VAL A 74 -18.35 -13.99 -7.02
C VAL A 74 -18.69 -14.90 -8.19
N ASN A 75 -19.84 -15.58 -8.08
CA ASN A 75 -20.27 -16.63 -9.01
C ASN A 75 -19.15 -17.66 -9.28
N PRO A 76 -18.54 -18.24 -8.23
CA PRO A 76 -17.40 -19.12 -8.41
C PRO A 76 -17.84 -20.46 -9.01
N ILE A 77 -16.97 -21.03 -9.81
CA ILE A 77 -17.02 -22.42 -10.26
C ILE A 77 -15.73 -23.07 -9.76
N ILE A 78 -15.86 -24.00 -8.81
CA ILE A 78 -14.77 -24.83 -8.31
C ILE A 78 -14.88 -26.20 -8.96
N THR A 79 -13.85 -26.62 -9.67
CA THR A 79 -13.72 -27.97 -10.24
C THR A 79 -12.63 -28.71 -9.50
N LEU A 80 -12.97 -29.87 -8.94
CA LEU A 80 -12.05 -30.78 -8.27
C LEU A 80 -11.90 -32.03 -9.14
N SER A 81 -10.67 -32.42 -9.46
CA SER A 81 -10.34 -33.69 -10.09
C SER A 81 -9.48 -34.49 -9.13
N ILE A 82 -10.05 -35.55 -8.54
CA ILE A 82 -9.37 -36.41 -7.56
C ILE A 82 -9.06 -37.72 -8.28
N ASP A 83 -7.78 -38.00 -8.49
CA ASP A 83 -7.29 -39.19 -9.22
C ASP A 83 -8.00 -39.46 -10.56
N GLY A 84 -8.44 -38.38 -11.23
CA GLY A 84 -9.11 -38.42 -12.54
C GLY A 84 -10.64 -38.32 -12.50
N GLU A 85 -11.26 -38.46 -11.33
CA GLU A 85 -12.70 -38.24 -11.16
C GLU A 85 -12.99 -36.75 -10.94
N THR A 86 -13.72 -36.14 -11.86
CA THR A 86 -13.98 -34.69 -11.86
C THR A 86 -15.38 -34.35 -11.36
N GLN A 87 -15.46 -33.40 -10.45
CA GLN A 87 -16.70 -32.81 -9.94
C GLN A 87 -16.62 -31.28 -10.01
N THR A 88 -17.76 -30.62 -10.24
CA THR A 88 -17.85 -29.17 -10.38
C THR A 88 -18.92 -28.62 -9.45
N PHE A 89 -18.61 -27.52 -8.79
CA PHE A 89 -19.43 -26.90 -7.76
C PHE A 89 -19.57 -25.40 -8.02
N ALA A 90 -20.80 -24.90 -7.91
CA ALA A 90 -21.10 -23.46 -7.98
C ALA A 90 -21.24 -22.88 -6.56
N SER A 91 -20.17 -22.95 -5.77
CA SER A 91 -20.14 -22.51 -4.36
C SER A 91 -18.82 -21.85 -4.02
N GLN A 92 -18.85 -20.89 -3.09
CA GLN A 92 -17.64 -20.22 -2.55
C GLN A 92 -16.83 -21.12 -1.62
N THR A 93 -17.42 -22.20 -1.12
CA THR A 93 -16.74 -23.20 -0.29
C THR A 93 -17.27 -24.58 -0.64
N VAL A 94 -16.34 -25.52 -0.80
CA VAL A 94 -16.61 -26.92 -1.07
C VAL A 94 -15.79 -27.73 -0.10
N THR A 95 -16.42 -28.66 0.60
CA THR A 95 -15.75 -29.66 1.42
C THR A 95 -16.05 -31.03 0.85
N GLN A 96 -15.00 -31.76 0.48
CA GLN A 96 -15.09 -33.07 -0.14
C GLN A 96 -14.33 -34.10 0.70
N PRO A 97 -14.98 -35.16 1.22
CA PRO A 97 -14.26 -36.27 1.82
C PRO A 97 -13.38 -36.96 0.77
N LEU A 98 -12.13 -37.23 1.14
CA LEU A 98 -11.18 -37.98 0.32
C LEU A 98 -11.29 -39.48 0.64
N PRO A 99 -11.11 -40.38 -0.34
CA PRO A 99 -11.13 -41.83 -0.14
C PRO A 99 -10.21 -42.32 0.98
N GLU A 100 -10.70 -43.24 1.83
CA GLU A 100 -9.91 -43.89 2.89
C GLU A 100 -8.74 -44.73 2.33
N SER A 101 -8.84 -45.17 1.08
CA SER A 101 -7.74 -45.85 0.36
C SER A 101 -6.56 -44.94 0.04
N GLY A 102 -6.70 -43.63 0.30
CA GLY A 102 -5.75 -42.61 -0.08
C GLY A 102 -6.04 -42.03 -1.46
N VAL A 103 -5.51 -40.82 -1.69
CA VAL A 103 -5.48 -40.15 -2.99
C VAL A 103 -4.04 -39.97 -3.44
N THR A 104 -3.79 -39.95 -4.75
CA THR A 104 -2.46 -39.70 -5.30
C THR A 104 -2.31 -38.24 -5.73
N ASN A 105 -3.27 -37.72 -6.47
CA ASN A 105 -3.28 -36.38 -7.02
C ASN A 105 -4.66 -35.74 -6.93
N VAL A 106 -4.67 -34.44 -6.63
CA VAL A 106 -5.87 -33.60 -6.68
C VAL A 106 -5.57 -32.36 -7.53
N GLU A 107 -6.33 -32.16 -8.61
CA GLU A 107 -6.29 -30.92 -9.39
C GLU A 107 -7.51 -30.07 -9.01
N ILE A 108 -7.24 -28.81 -8.67
CA ILE A 108 -8.23 -27.84 -8.22
C ILE A 108 -8.21 -26.69 -9.21
N LYS A 109 -9.36 -26.41 -9.83
CA LYS A 109 -9.58 -25.25 -10.69
C LYS A 109 -10.65 -24.37 -10.08
N ILE A 110 -10.36 -23.09 -9.93
CA ILE A 110 -11.32 -22.07 -9.49
C ILE A 110 -11.47 -21.08 -10.62
N SER A 111 -12.70 -20.70 -10.93
CA SER A 111 -12.99 -19.57 -11.82
C SER A 111 -14.13 -18.75 -11.25
N GLY A 112 -14.20 -17.47 -11.59
CA GLY A 112 -15.24 -16.55 -11.14
C GLY A 112 -14.82 -15.12 -11.40
N ASN A 113 -15.44 -14.16 -10.71
CA ASN A 113 -15.06 -12.76 -10.79
C ASN A 113 -14.60 -12.23 -9.42
N ALA A 114 -13.73 -11.25 -9.41
CA ALA A 114 -13.39 -10.52 -8.19
C ALA A 114 -14.64 -9.86 -7.58
N PRO A 115 -14.75 -9.82 -6.25
CA PRO A 115 -15.87 -9.13 -5.60
C PRO A 115 -15.88 -7.65 -5.93
N THR A 116 -17.06 -7.04 -5.93
CA THR A 116 -17.20 -5.59 -6.06
C THR A 116 -16.93 -4.93 -4.72
N VAL A 117 -16.07 -3.91 -4.72
CA VAL A 117 -15.63 -3.26 -3.48
C VAL A 117 -15.75 -1.75 -3.57
N SER A 118 -16.09 -1.13 -2.45
CA SER A 118 -16.11 0.33 -2.28
C SER A 118 -14.84 0.87 -1.61
N THR A 119 -14.05 -0.01 -1.01
CA THR A 119 -12.75 0.24 -0.39
C THR A 119 -11.77 -0.85 -0.80
N ASP A 120 -10.47 -0.57 -0.75
CA ASP A 120 -9.47 -1.63 -0.96
C ASP A 120 -9.63 -2.68 0.14
N ILE A 121 -9.84 -3.94 -0.26
CA ILE A 121 -9.90 -5.07 0.67
C ILE A 121 -8.92 -6.15 0.25
N GLU A 122 -8.42 -6.88 1.22
CA GLU A 122 -7.72 -8.13 0.98
C GLU A 122 -8.74 -9.27 0.94
N ALA A 123 -8.85 -9.94 -0.19
CA ALA A 123 -9.78 -11.05 -0.40
C ALA A 123 -9.00 -12.35 -0.61
N VAL A 124 -9.36 -13.41 0.12
CA VAL A 124 -8.77 -14.75 -0.05
C VAL A 124 -9.37 -15.40 -1.30
N MET A 125 -8.66 -15.28 -2.42
CA MET A 125 -9.15 -15.73 -3.72
C MET A 125 -8.97 -17.24 -3.93
N LEU A 126 -8.04 -17.85 -3.20
CA LEU A 126 -7.81 -19.29 -3.17
C LEU A 126 -7.37 -19.69 -1.76
N SER A 127 -8.08 -20.63 -1.16
CA SER A 127 -7.65 -21.31 0.06
C SER A 127 -7.97 -22.79 -0.05
N VAL A 128 -6.97 -23.62 0.23
CA VAL A 128 -7.08 -25.08 0.21
C VAL A 128 -6.53 -25.61 1.51
N VAL A 129 -7.37 -26.36 2.22
CA VAL A 129 -7.08 -26.91 3.53
C VAL A 129 -7.47 -28.38 3.54
N THR A 130 -6.61 -29.24 4.07
CA THR A 130 -6.90 -30.66 4.27
C THR A 130 -7.02 -30.94 5.77
N ASP A 131 -8.20 -31.33 6.23
CA ASP A 131 -8.38 -31.80 7.60
C ASP A 131 -8.08 -33.29 7.66
N VAL A 132 -7.11 -33.70 8.49
CA VAL A 132 -6.66 -35.11 8.57
C VAL A 132 -6.71 -35.69 9.98
N VAL A 133 -7.13 -36.95 10.07
CA VAL A 133 -7.14 -37.74 11.31
C VAL A 133 -6.32 -39.01 11.10
N TYR A 134 -5.23 -39.15 11.86
CA TYR A 134 -4.42 -40.38 11.92
C TYR A 134 -4.84 -41.25 13.11
N ASP A 135 -4.43 -42.52 13.11
CA ASP A 135 -4.81 -43.49 14.14
C ASP A 135 -4.41 -43.06 15.56
N ASP A 136 -3.24 -42.43 15.70
CA ASP A 136 -2.67 -42.03 16.99
C ASP A 136 -2.64 -40.51 17.22
N LEU A 137 -3.10 -39.70 16.25
CA LEU A 137 -3.02 -38.25 16.32
C LEU A 137 -4.05 -37.57 15.40
N ASN A 138 -4.86 -36.68 15.96
CA ASN A 138 -5.61 -35.72 15.17
C ASN A 138 -4.74 -34.47 14.96
N LYS A 139 -4.29 -34.25 13.73
CA LYS A 139 -3.47 -33.07 13.40
C LYS A 139 -4.30 -31.81 13.13
N GLY A 140 -5.60 -31.94 12.92
CA GLY A 140 -6.46 -30.82 12.55
C GLY A 140 -6.18 -30.30 11.14
N PRO A 141 -6.51 -29.04 10.84
CA PRO A 141 -6.41 -28.47 9.49
C PRO A 141 -4.95 -28.28 9.04
N GLN A 142 -4.61 -28.86 7.90
CA GLN A 142 -3.36 -28.65 7.17
C GLN A 142 -3.60 -27.63 6.06
N THR A 143 -2.98 -26.46 6.15
CA THR A 143 -3.13 -25.41 5.13
C THR A 143 -2.20 -25.69 3.96
N GLU A 144 -2.75 -26.11 2.83
CA GLU A 144 -1.95 -26.45 1.63
C GLU A 144 -1.51 -25.20 0.88
N ILE A 145 -2.46 -24.28 0.67
CA ILE A 145 -2.22 -23.00 0.01
C ILE A 145 -3.28 -22.00 0.39
N VAL A 146 -2.83 -20.76 0.66
CA VAL A 146 -3.69 -19.58 0.74
C VAL A 146 -3.11 -18.49 -0.14
N ARG A 147 -3.95 -17.87 -0.95
CA ARG A 147 -3.60 -16.72 -1.79
C ARG A 147 -4.67 -15.65 -1.65
N SER A 148 -4.22 -14.51 -1.12
CA SER A 148 -5.01 -13.30 -1.03
C SER A 148 -4.64 -12.34 -2.15
N LEU A 149 -5.61 -11.58 -2.65
CA LEU A 149 -5.40 -10.46 -3.56
C LEU A 149 -5.99 -9.19 -2.97
N VAL A 150 -5.35 -8.06 -3.24
CA VAL A 150 -5.96 -6.75 -3.02
C VAL A 150 -6.99 -6.52 -4.12
N VAL A 151 -8.26 -6.40 -3.75
CA VAL A 151 -9.34 -6.05 -4.67
C VAL A 151 -9.55 -4.54 -4.62
N THR A 152 -9.54 -3.90 -5.77
CA THR A 152 -9.68 -2.43 -5.89
C THR A 152 -10.68 -2.05 -7.01
N ASN A 153 -10.78 -0.76 -7.33
CA ASN A 153 -11.37 -0.29 -8.57
C ASN A 153 -10.75 1.04 -9.02
N SER A 154 -11.06 1.48 -10.24
CA SER A 154 -10.53 2.71 -10.83
C SER A 154 -10.86 3.98 -10.03
N ASP A 155 -12.00 4.02 -9.36
CA ASP A 155 -12.43 5.17 -8.57
C ASP A 155 -11.60 5.30 -7.30
N ILE A 156 -11.34 4.18 -6.61
CA ILE A 156 -10.48 4.12 -5.43
C ILE A 156 -9.06 4.56 -5.79
N GLU A 157 -8.50 4.02 -6.88
CA GLU A 157 -7.16 4.41 -7.34
C GLU A 157 -7.08 5.89 -7.72
N SER A 158 -8.12 6.42 -8.37
CA SER A 158 -8.20 7.84 -8.73
C SER A 158 -8.31 8.74 -7.52
N ALA A 159 -9.08 8.33 -6.51
CA ALA A 159 -9.17 9.04 -5.23
C ALA A 159 -7.83 9.06 -4.49
N VAL A 160 -7.14 7.92 -4.42
CA VAL A 160 -5.80 7.82 -3.80
C VAL A 160 -4.81 8.74 -4.49
N ARG A 161 -4.79 8.75 -5.83
CA ARG A 161 -3.92 9.65 -6.60
C ARG A 161 -4.22 11.12 -6.31
N ALA A 162 -5.49 11.52 -6.31
CA ALA A 162 -5.90 12.90 -6.03
C ALA A 162 -5.53 13.33 -4.60
N ILE A 163 -5.76 12.47 -3.59
CA ILE A 163 -5.38 12.75 -2.19
C ILE A 163 -3.85 12.95 -2.07
N ASN A 164 -3.06 12.11 -2.74
CA ASN A 164 -1.60 12.22 -2.69
C ASN A 164 -1.09 13.50 -3.39
N ASP A 165 -1.71 13.90 -4.51
CA ASP A 165 -1.39 15.18 -5.16
C ASP A 165 -1.76 16.37 -4.26
N ALA A 166 -2.95 16.35 -3.65
CA ALA A 166 -3.39 17.36 -2.69
C ALA A 166 -2.41 17.50 -1.51
N LYS A 167 -1.95 16.38 -0.94
CA LYS A 167 -0.93 16.39 0.13
C LYS A 167 0.41 16.97 -0.32
N THR A 168 0.85 16.64 -1.52
CA THR A 168 2.10 17.15 -2.09
C THR A 168 2.02 18.66 -2.28
N ARG A 169 0.93 19.16 -2.86
CA ARG A 169 0.70 20.60 -3.05
C ARG A 169 0.48 21.33 -1.74
N ARG A 170 -0.09 20.69 -0.72
CA ARG A 170 -0.19 21.25 0.63
C ARG A 170 1.19 21.60 1.17
N LEU A 171 2.16 20.70 1.05
CA LEU A 171 3.54 20.98 1.48
C LEU A 171 4.15 22.17 0.74
N ALA A 172 3.91 22.29 -0.56
CA ALA A 172 4.37 23.43 -1.36
C ALA A 172 3.73 24.75 -0.90
N ALA A 173 2.42 24.76 -0.67
CA ALA A 173 1.69 25.93 -0.19
C ALA A 173 2.11 26.33 1.25
N GLU A 174 2.29 25.36 2.14
CA GLU A 174 2.80 25.58 3.50
C GLU A 174 4.21 26.20 3.47
N THR A 175 5.07 25.71 2.57
CA THR A 175 6.42 26.28 2.36
C THR A 175 6.34 27.72 1.87
N ALA A 176 5.53 28.01 0.85
CA ALA A 176 5.37 29.36 0.31
C ALA A 176 4.86 30.36 1.37
N VAL A 177 3.88 29.95 2.18
CA VAL A 177 3.36 30.79 3.28
C VAL A 177 4.40 30.98 4.39
N SER A 178 5.15 29.92 4.74
CA SER A 178 6.24 30.02 5.71
C SER A 178 7.34 30.99 5.25
N ASP A 179 7.70 30.97 3.97
CA ASP A 179 8.70 31.87 3.40
C ASP A 179 8.28 33.33 3.46
N LEU A 180 6.99 33.64 3.20
CA LEU A 180 6.43 34.98 3.37
C LEU A 180 6.48 35.43 4.83
N LYS A 181 6.12 34.55 5.75
CA LYS A 181 6.14 34.82 7.19
C LYS A 181 7.56 35.12 7.68
N ALA A 182 8.55 34.37 7.20
CA ALA A 182 9.97 34.61 7.51
C ALA A 182 10.48 35.97 6.99
N ARG A 183 9.85 36.51 5.93
CA ARG A 183 10.12 37.87 5.41
C ARG A 183 9.37 38.97 6.15
N GLY A 184 8.50 38.63 7.10
CA GLY A 184 7.67 39.58 7.83
C GLY A 184 6.45 40.07 7.05
N ILE A 185 6.04 39.37 5.99
CA ILE A 185 4.79 39.64 5.29
C ILE A 185 3.63 39.06 6.09
N ASP A 186 2.53 39.81 6.23
CA ASP A 186 1.29 39.32 6.84
C ASP A 186 0.69 38.17 6.01
N THR A 187 0.54 37.01 6.64
CA THR A 187 0.08 35.77 6.02
C THR A 187 -1.26 35.28 6.60
N THR A 188 -1.90 36.05 7.48
CA THR A 188 -3.09 35.62 8.24
C THR A 188 -4.21 35.07 7.35
N ALA A 189 -4.49 35.71 6.21
CA ALA A 189 -5.49 35.26 5.26
C ALA A 189 -5.11 33.93 4.56
N LEU A 190 -3.83 33.76 4.20
CA LEU A 190 -3.33 32.53 3.58
C LEU A 190 -3.30 31.37 4.58
N GLU A 191 -2.92 31.62 5.83
CA GLU A 191 -2.94 30.63 6.92
C GLU A 191 -4.37 30.13 7.19
N THR A 192 -5.36 31.04 7.20
CA THR A 192 -6.78 30.68 7.38
C THR A 192 -7.26 29.76 6.24
N ARG A 193 -6.92 30.09 4.99
CA ARG A 193 -7.28 29.28 3.82
C ARG A 193 -6.56 27.93 3.83
N LEU A 194 -5.28 27.89 4.21
CA LEU A 194 -4.53 26.65 4.39
C LEU A 194 -5.20 25.73 5.40
N GLN A 195 -5.75 26.28 6.48
CA GLN A 195 -6.47 25.48 7.47
C GLN A 195 -7.74 24.85 6.88
N VAL A 196 -8.56 25.61 6.18
CA VAL A 196 -9.76 25.09 5.51
C VAL A 196 -9.40 23.97 4.52
N VAL A 197 -8.31 24.14 3.78
CA VAL A 197 -7.83 23.12 2.83
C VAL A 197 -7.32 21.86 3.56
N ARG A 198 -6.66 21.99 4.72
CA ARG A 198 -6.28 20.83 5.54
C ARG A 198 -7.51 20.03 5.94
N ASP A 199 -8.57 20.71 6.34
CA ASP A 199 -9.84 20.08 6.71
C ASP A 199 -10.45 19.37 5.49
N MET A 200 -10.43 19.96 4.30
CA MET A 200 -10.88 19.32 3.05
C MET A 200 -10.09 18.05 2.71
N ILE A 201 -8.77 18.04 2.90
CA ILE A 201 -7.93 16.85 2.68
C ILE A 201 -8.29 15.77 3.70
N SER A 202 -8.49 16.14 4.97
CA SER A 202 -8.93 15.22 6.02
C SER A 202 -10.31 14.61 5.72
N ASP A 203 -11.25 15.42 5.26
CA ASP A 203 -12.58 14.97 4.85
C ASP A 203 -12.50 14.01 3.65
N SER A 204 -11.59 14.28 2.71
CA SER A 204 -11.34 13.40 1.56
C SER A 204 -10.83 12.03 1.99
N GLU A 205 -9.87 12.00 2.92
CA GLU A 205 -9.35 10.75 3.50
C GLU A 205 -10.44 9.96 4.24
N SER A 206 -11.27 10.66 5.02
CA SER A 206 -12.42 10.08 5.73
C SER A 206 -13.47 9.52 4.77
N SER A 207 -13.76 10.24 3.68
CA SER A 207 -14.69 9.79 2.64
C SER A 207 -14.16 8.54 1.92
N LYS A 208 -12.84 8.48 1.65
CA LYS A 208 -12.20 7.28 1.09
C LYS A 208 -12.34 6.09 2.05
N ALA A 209 -12.04 6.29 3.33
CA ALA A 209 -12.10 5.25 4.35
C ALA A 209 -13.53 4.69 4.55
N ARG A 210 -14.55 5.53 4.33
CA ARG A 210 -15.97 5.13 4.40
C ARG A 210 -16.50 4.47 3.12
N GLY A 211 -15.67 4.31 2.09
CA GLY A 211 -16.09 3.69 0.82
C GLY A 211 -16.79 4.63 -0.14
N PHE A 212 -16.50 5.93 -0.08
CA PHE A 212 -16.99 6.95 -1.02
C PHE A 212 -15.84 7.51 -1.86
N PRO A 213 -15.22 6.71 -2.77
CA PRO A 213 -14.04 7.12 -3.52
C PRO A 213 -14.30 8.32 -4.46
N ILE A 214 -15.48 8.39 -5.09
CA ILE A 214 -15.84 9.51 -5.98
C ILE A 214 -15.89 10.83 -5.19
N GLU A 215 -16.52 10.81 -4.01
CA GLU A 215 -16.61 11.99 -3.14
C GLU A 215 -15.24 12.37 -2.58
N ALA A 216 -14.44 11.38 -2.16
CA ALA A 216 -13.06 11.59 -1.74
C ALA A 216 -12.25 12.30 -2.83
N LYS A 217 -12.29 11.80 -4.07
CA LYS A 217 -11.63 12.42 -5.20
C LYS A 217 -12.09 13.86 -5.40
N ARG A 218 -13.39 14.11 -5.41
CA ARG A 218 -13.96 15.46 -5.59
C ARG A 218 -13.46 16.45 -4.53
N GLN A 219 -13.41 16.02 -3.28
CA GLN A 219 -12.88 16.85 -2.18
C GLN A 219 -11.38 17.12 -2.32
N ALA A 220 -10.60 16.11 -2.74
CA ALA A 220 -9.17 16.27 -3.01
C ALA A 220 -8.91 17.23 -4.18
N ASP A 221 -9.67 17.13 -5.27
CA ASP A 221 -9.57 18.03 -6.42
C ASP A 221 -9.88 19.49 -6.02
N ASN A 222 -10.90 19.71 -5.20
CA ASN A 222 -11.22 21.05 -4.67
C ASN A 222 -10.11 21.60 -3.76
N ALA A 223 -9.48 20.73 -2.95
CA ALA A 223 -8.32 21.09 -2.16
C ALA A 223 -7.13 21.48 -3.06
N ILE A 224 -6.87 20.74 -4.14
CA ILE A 224 -5.84 21.04 -5.13
C ILE A 224 -6.03 22.44 -5.74
N ILE A 225 -7.23 22.76 -6.22
CA ILE A 225 -7.55 24.07 -6.80
C ILE A 225 -7.31 25.19 -5.78
N SER A 226 -7.72 24.97 -4.53
CA SER A 226 -7.53 25.94 -3.45
C SER A 226 -6.05 26.15 -3.11
N LEU A 227 -5.25 25.07 -3.11
CA LEU A 227 -3.81 25.10 -2.90
C LEU A 227 -3.08 25.84 -3.99
N GLU A 228 -3.42 25.60 -5.26
CA GLU A 228 -2.85 26.35 -6.39
C GLU A 228 -3.10 27.85 -6.25
N SER A 229 -4.31 28.23 -5.84
CA SER A 229 -4.63 29.64 -5.60
C SER A 229 -3.81 30.22 -4.44
N ILE A 230 -3.62 29.48 -3.34
CA ILE A 230 -2.78 29.92 -2.21
C ILE A 230 -1.33 30.12 -2.65
N ILE A 231 -0.77 29.19 -3.42
CA ILE A 231 0.61 29.27 -3.95
C ILE A 231 0.74 30.50 -4.85
N SER A 232 -0.19 30.70 -5.78
CA SER A 232 -0.18 31.85 -6.69
C SER A 232 -0.29 33.19 -5.93
N ASP A 233 -1.18 33.26 -4.95
CA ASP A 233 -1.33 34.47 -4.12
C ASP A 233 -0.06 34.73 -3.32
N ALA A 234 0.55 33.68 -2.76
CA ALA A 234 1.81 33.80 -2.02
C ALA A 234 2.95 34.35 -2.89
N ASP A 235 3.10 33.82 -4.12
CA ASP A 235 4.08 34.30 -5.10
C ASP A 235 3.84 35.76 -5.48
N SER A 236 2.57 36.17 -5.62
CA SER A 236 2.22 37.55 -5.92
C SER A 236 2.60 38.51 -4.78
N MET A 237 2.41 38.09 -3.53
CA MET A 237 2.77 38.85 -2.34
C MET A 237 4.29 39.00 -2.22
N ALA A 238 5.04 37.93 -2.48
CA ALA A 238 6.50 37.96 -2.50
C ALA A 238 7.05 38.95 -3.53
N LYS A 239 6.47 39.00 -4.74
CA LYS A 239 6.90 39.93 -5.81
C LYS A 239 6.64 41.39 -5.44
N ARG A 240 5.45 41.70 -4.91
CA ARG A 240 5.09 43.07 -4.49
C ARG A 240 6.02 43.62 -3.41
N GLU A 241 6.46 42.79 -2.47
CA GLU A 241 7.41 43.19 -1.43
C GLU A 241 8.78 43.56 -2.03
N ILE A 242 9.28 42.75 -2.96
CA ILE A 242 10.55 43.01 -3.66
C ILE A 242 10.47 44.33 -4.44
N ASP A 243 9.38 44.57 -5.16
CA ASP A 243 9.20 45.82 -5.92
C ASP A 243 9.13 47.03 -4.99
N THR A 244 8.41 46.92 -3.87
CA THR A 244 8.32 48.00 -2.86
C THR A 244 9.69 48.32 -2.26
N LYS A 245 10.49 47.30 -1.91
CA LYS A 245 11.86 47.48 -1.38
C LYS A 245 12.81 48.10 -2.42
N LYS A 246 12.72 47.71 -3.70
CA LYS A 246 13.48 48.33 -4.79
C LYS A 246 13.12 49.80 -4.96
N ILE A 247 11.83 50.13 -5.03
CA ILE A 247 11.34 51.51 -5.16
C ILE A 247 11.80 52.36 -3.97
N ALA A 248 11.67 51.85 -2.75
CA ALA A 248 12.13 52.55 -1.54
C ALA A 248 13.65 52.81 -1.57
N THR A 249 14.44 51.84 -2.01
CA THR A 249 15.91 51.99 -2.12
C THR A 249 16.28 53.07 -3.14
N VAL A 250 15.64 53.08 -4.32
CA VAL A 250 15.86 54.11 -5.35
C VAL A 250 15.46 55.50 -4.83
N ALA A 251 14.33 55.60 -4.12
CA ALA A 251 13.89 56.86 -3.53
C ALA A 251 14.91 57.42 -2.52
N VAL A 252 15.46 56.56 -1.65
CA VAL A 252 16.50 56.96 -0.68
C VAL A 252 17.77 57.43 -1.38
N VAL A 253 18.22 56.74 -2.43
CA VAL A 253 19.41 57.15 -3.22
C VAL A 253 19.20 58.51 -3.88
N ILE A 254 18.02 58.77 -4.45
CA ILE A 254 17.68 60.07 -5.05
C ILE A 254 17.69 61.18 -3.99
N ILE A 255 17.10 60.93 -2.81
CA ILE A 255 17.08 61.90 -1.70
C ILE A 255 18.51 62.22 -1.22
N ILE A 256 19.38 61.21 -1.08
CA ILE A 256 20.79 61.40 -0.70
C ILE A 256 21.54 62.19 -1.77
N ALA A 257 21.33 61.88 -3.05
CA ALA A 257 21.96 62.61 -4.16
C ALA A 257 21.53 64.09 -4.20
N LEU A 258 20.24 64.38 -3.98
CA LEU A 258 19.72 65.75 -3.91
C LEU A 258 20.28 66.54 -2.71
N MET A 259 20.43 65.89 -1.55
CA MET A 259 21.09 66.49 -0.40
C MET A 259 22.58 66.77 -0.68
N GLY A 260 23.29 65.82 -1.30
CA GLY A 260 24.69 66.00 -1.69
C GLY A 260 24.89 67.16 -2.65
N ILE A 261 24.03 67.29 -3.67
CA ILE A 261 24.05 68.41 -4.62
C ILE A 261 23.74 69.74 -3.91
N SER A 262 22.77 69.78 -2.99
CA SER A 262 22.47 71.01 -2.23
C SER A 262 23.62 71.44 -1.32
N VAL A 263 24.29 70.50 -0.65
CA VAL A 263 25.45 70.78 0.19
C VAL A 263 26.64 71.25 -0.66
N LEU A 264 26.86 70.65 -1.84
CA LEU A 264 27.89 71.08 -2.79
C LEU A 264 27.58 72.47 -3.37
N ARG A 265 26.31 72.81 -3.63
CA ARG A 265 25.91 74.16 -4.06
C ARG A 265 26.15 75.20 -2.97
N ARG A 266 25.76 74.91 -1.71
CA ARG A 266 26.05 75.81 -0.58
C ARG A 266 27.55 76.03 -0.38
N LYS A 267 28.35 74.97 -0.46
CA LYS A 267 29.81 75.12 -0.41
C LYS A 267 30.40 75.91 -1.57
N ARG A 268 29.77 75.86 -2.76
CA ARG A 268 30.18 76.67 -3.91
C ARG A 268 29.87 78.15 -3.66
N GLU A 269 28.67 78.47 -3.19
CA GLU A 269 28.25 79.84 -2.85
C GLU A 269 29.08 80.46 -1.69
N GLU A 270 29.60 79.64 -0.77
CA GLU A 270 30.51 80.10 0.30
C GLU A 270 31.98 80.25 -0.16
N LEU A 271 32.38 79.64 -1.28
CA LEU A 271 33.76 79.66 -1.80
C LEU A 271 33.91 80.44 -3.13
N GLY A 272 32.82 80.99 -3.68
CA GLY A 272 32.80 81.78 -4.92
C GLY A 272 31.40 82.10 -5.44
#